data_AF-A0A0A2M8G5-F1
#
_entry.id   AF-A0A0A2M8G5-F1
#
_cell.length_a   1.000
_cell.length_b   1.000
_cell.length_c   1.000
_cell.angle_alpha   90.00
_cell.angle_beta   90.00
_cell.angle_gamma   90.00
#
_symmetry.space_group_name_H-M   'P 1'
#
loop_
_entity.id
_entity.type
_entity.pdbx_description
1 polymer ?
#
loop_
_entity_poly.entity_id
_entity_poly.type
_entity_poly.pdbx_seq_one_letter_code
_entity_poly.pdbx_strand_id
1 'polypeptide(L)' 'MLKFIKHNMETISGIEIYPIISLLIFFLFFVGLYAWVFTYKKEKITEMSNIPFQNDNSVEL' A
#
# COMPACT_ATOMS: atom_id res chain seq x y z
N MET A 1 36.60 3.32 4.68
CA MET A 1 35.90 3.67 3.43
C MET A 1 34.67 4.56 3.69
N LEU A 2 33.76 4.20 4.61
CA LEU A 2 32.60 5.01 5.00
C LEU A 2 32.93 6.43 5.48
N LYS A 3 34.13 6.65 6.06
CA LYS A 3 34.61 7.98 6.50
C LYS A 3 34.67 9.02 5.39
N PHE A 4 35.05 8.64 4.16
CA PHE A 4 35.13 9.59 3.05
C PHE A 4 33.74 10.02 2.57
N ILE A 5 32.79 9.09 2.49
CA ILE A 5 31.42 9.40 2.06
C ILE A 5 30.72 10.28 3.11
N LYS A 6 30.84 9.96 4.40
CA LYS A 6 30.23 10.73 5.49
C LYS A 6 30.78 12.16 5.56
N HIS A 7 32.08 12.35 5.38
CA HIS A 7 32.71 13.67 5.39
C HIS A 7 32.26 14.56 4.21
N ASN A 8 32.14 13.97 3.01
CA ASN A 8 31.60 14.67 1.84
C ASN A 8 30.11 15.02 2.03
N MET A 9 29.32 14.11 2.61
CA MET A 9 27.90 14.37 2.88
C MET A 9 27.68 15.41 3.99
N GLU A 10 28.46 15.39 5.07
CA GLU A 10 28.40 16.39 6.15
C GLU A 10 28.81 17.80 5.69
N THR A 11 29.66 17.90 4.66
CA THR A 11 30.05 19.20 4.07
C THR A 11 28.90 19.79 3.24
N ILE A 12 27.94 18.98 2.81
CA ILE A 12 26.75 19.44 2.08
C ILE A 12 25.72 19.93 3.11
N SER A 13 25.71 21.24 3.32
CA SER A 13 24.69 21.91 4.15
C SER A 13 23.29 21.54 3.68
N GLY A 14 22.46 21.01 4.57
CA GLY A 14 21.08 20.62 4.27
C GLY A 14 20.90 19.20 3.74
N ILE A 15 21.93 18.34 3.72
CA ILE A 15 21.82 16.93 3.28
C ILE A 15 20.77 16.11 4.06
N GLU A 16 20.48 16.51 5.30
CA GLU A 16 19.54 15.85 6.20
C GLU A 16 18.08 15.94 5.74
N ILE A 17 17.74 16.89 4.85
CA ILE A 17 16.38 17.05 4.35
C ILE A 17 15.97 15.94 3.39
N TYR A 18 16.92 15.36 2.65
CA TYR A 18 16.63 14.35 1.64
C TYR A 18 16.07 13.06 2.24
N PRO A 19 16.63 12.49 3.33
CA PRO A 19 16.01 11.38 4.05
C PRO A 19 14.59 11.69 4.58
N ILE A 20 14.38 12.89 5.15
CA ILE A 20 13.07 13.27 5.72
C ILE A 20 12.00 13.37 4.63
N ILE A 21 12.32 14.01 3.51
CA ILE A 21 11.41 14.13 2.36
C ILE A 21 11.13 12.75 1.76
N SER A 22 12.14 11.90 1.61
CA SER A 22 11.97 10.53 1.11
C SER A 22 11.01 9.73 1.99
N LEU A 23 11.17 9.82 3.32
CA LEU A 23 10.30 9.16 4.28
C LEU A 23 8.86 9.67 4.18
N LEU A 24 8.66 10.99 4.09
CA LEU A 24 7.35 11.60 3.96
C LEU A 24 6.64 11.19 2.67
N ILE A 25 7.33 11.24 1.53
CA ILE A 25 6.75 10.85 0.24
C ILE A 25 6.39 9.36 0.25
N PHE A 26 7.28 8.50 0.75
CA PHE A 26 7.01 7.08 0.89
C PHE A 26 5.79 6.84 1.77
N PHE A 27 5.75 7.45 2.96
CA PHE A 27 4.63 7.30 3.88
C PHE A 27 3.30 7.77 3.28
N LEU A 28 3.27 8.97 2.68
CA LEU A 28 2.08 9.51 2.03
C LEU A 28 1.59 8.64 0.88
N PHE A 29 2.50 8.07 0.10
CA PHE A 29 2.15 7.13 -0.97
C PHE A 29 1.41 5.90 -0.41
N PHE A 30 1.90 5.31 0.68
CA PHE A 30 1.23 4.18 1.34
C PHE A 30 -0.11 4.57 1.97
N VAL A 31 -0.22 5.74 2.59
CA VAL A 31 -1.49 6.26 3.12
C VAL A 31 -2.51 6.45 2.00
N GLY A 32 -2.10 7.01 0.86
CA GLY A 32 -2.95 7.17 -0.32
C GLY A 32 -3.42 5.83 -0.89
N LEU A 33 -2.52 4.85 -1.03
CA LEU A 33 -2.88 3.50 -1.46
C LEU A 33 -3.84 2.82 -0.48
N TYR A 34 -3.61 2.96 0.82
CA TYR A 34 -4.49 2.41 1.85
C TYR A 34 -5.89 3.01 1.73
N ALA A 35 -6.01 4.33 1.65
CA ALA A 35 -7.30 4.99 1.45
C ALA A 35 -8.03 4.52 0.17
N TRP A 36 -7.28 4.33 -0.93
CA TRP A 36 -7.82 3.82 -2.19
C TRP A 36 -8.34 2.37 -2.08
N VAL A 37 -7.54 1.48 -1.49
CA VAL A 37 -7.89 0.06 -1.29
C VAL A 37 -9.12 -0.12 -0.40
N PHE A 38 -9.27 0.71 0.64
CA PHE A 38 -10.45 0.67 1.52
C PHE A 38 -11.76 0.97 0.79
N THR A 39 -11.69 1.86 -0.19
CA THR A 39 -12.83 2.18 -1.05
C THR A 39 -13.10 1.06 -2.07
N TYR A 40 -12.04 0.41 -2.56
CA TYR A 40 -12.08 -0.46 -3.75
C TYR A 40 -12.74 -1.85 -3.59
N LYS A 41 -13.23 -2.27 -2.41
CA LYS A 41 -13.65 -3.68 -2.21
C LYS A 41 -15.13 -3.93 -1.93
N LYS A 42 -15.97 -2.91 -1.79
CA LYS A 42 -17.33 -3.11 -1.25
C LYS A 42 -18.39 -3.53 -2.28
N GLU A 43 -18.26 -3.15 -3.55
CA GLU A 43 -19.32 -3.42 -4.53
C GLU A 43 -19.33 -4.85 -5.09
N LYS A 44 -18.19 -5.54 -5.18
CA LYS A 44 -18.14 -6.88 -5.78
C LYS A 44 -18.41 -8.04 -4.83
N ILE A 45 -18.37 -7.80 -3.51
CA ILE A 45 -18.58 -8.84 -2.50
C ILE A 45 -20.09 -9.07 -2.26
N THR A 46 -20.91 -8.03 -2.33
CA THR A 46 -22.36 -8.14 -2.09
C THR A 46 -23.09 -8.92 -3.20
N GLU A 47 -22.60 -8.86 -4.44
CA GLU A 47 -23.19 -9.59 -5.56
C GLU A 47 -22.84 -11.10 -5.49
N MET A 48 -21.59 -11.46 -5.15
CA MET A 48 -21.18 -12.86 -4.96
C MET A 48 -21.76 -13.49 -3.68
N SER A 49 -21.98 -12.69 -2.63
CA SER A 49 -22.59 -13.17 -1.37
C SER A 49 -24.08 -13.50 -1.50
N ASN A 50 -24.75 -13.02 -2.56
CA ASN A 50 -26.16 -13.28 -2.83
C ASN A 50 -26.37 -14.31 -3.95
N ILE A 51 -25.31 -14.98 -4.41
CA ILE A 51 -25.48 -16.18 -5.21
C ILE A 51 -25.93 -17.26 -4.22
N PRO A 52 -27.22 -17.65 -4.21
CA PRO A 52 -27.61 -18.80 -3.41
C PRO A 52 -26.70 -19.94 -3.85
N PHE A 53 -26.04 -20.61 -2.92
CA PHE A 53 -25.40 -21.89 -3.18
C PHE A 53 -26.42 -22.71 -3.97
N GLN A 54 -26.23 -22.82 -5.29
CA GLN A 54 -27.11 -23.65 -6.11
C GLN A 54 -26.92 -25.03 -5.52
N ASN A 55 -27.98 -25.49 -4.86
CA ASN A 55 -28.09 -26.81 -4.31
C ASN A 55 -27.75 -27.80 -5.43
N ASP A 56 -26.53 -28.34 -5.43
CA ASP A 56 -26.18 -29.59 -6.12
C ASP A 56 -26.82 -30.78 -5.39
N ASN A 57 -28.10 -30.65 -5.06
CA ASN A 57 -29.00 -31.73 -4.66
C ASN A 57 -30.06 -31.91 -5.76
N SER A 58 -29.62 -31.92 -7.02
CA SER A 58 -30.32 -32.69 -8.04
C SER A 58 -30.14 -34.18 -7.72
N VAL A 59 -30.80 -34.63 -6.64
CA VAL A 59 -31.07 -36.04 -6.42
C VAL A 59 -32.10 -36.39 -7.49
N GLU A 60 -31.63 -37.16 -8.48
CA GLU A 60 -32.49 -37.94 -9.37
C GLU A 60 -33.56 -38.68 -8.55
N LEU A 61 -34.83 -38.35 -8.79
CA LEU A 61 -35.98 -39.25 -8.70
C LEU A 61 -37.04 -38.82 -9.73
#